data_AF-A0A969QN17-F1
#
_entry.id   AF-A0A969QN17-F1
#
_cell.length_a   1.000
_cell.length_b   1.000
_cell.length_c   1.000
_cell.angle_alpha   90.00
_cell.angle_beta   90.00
_cell.angle_gamma   90.00
#
_symmetry.space_group_name_H-M   'P 1'
#
loop_
_entity.id
_entity.type
_entity.pdbx_description
1 polymer ?
#
loop_
_entity_poly.entity_id
_entity_poly.type
_entity_poly.pdbx_seq_one_letter_code
_entity_poly.pdbx_strand_id
1 'polypeptide(L)'
;MFGGIADDQINGLAGNDLLFGDAGNDLLSGGTGIDTMRGGSGNDFYVVDVEQDQVIEEVDAGIDTVQSSARFTTLLANVENLDLIGNAEALGRGNELNNIINGSVTARNSLFGGGGDDILNGADLADRLFGEAGRNTLNGNGGNDELTGSTDDVMNGGNGDDLYIVKGNPTINEALNAGSDTVRSSNDFTLGANLENLILVDSGVNGTGNELNNSITGNAQNNILTGNAGDDALGARGNLINNFELGLVDLGDFGNDTLDGGIGNDNMAGGVGNDIYIVDSVGDVVIETVSSVADPENGFIFQGGIDTVQSSVNFTLGNLVENLTLTGGAALNGTGNSLNNTITGNGNANVLEGQAGNDSLLGQGGADVMRGGVGNDLLLGGKGKDVLTGGSGADMFVFDIGSSYNQAAIGKDVIKDFAIDLDRIVLDRTTFGNISKSDFAIVADNIDAATSSKLIVYSEATGKLFFNQNGSSAGFGQGGYFATLQGAPSLTANDIAIQA
;
A
#
# COMPACT_ATOMS: atom_id res chain seq x y z
N MET A 1 -51.94 -33.75 -18.04
CA MET A 1 -51.65 -34.58 -19.23
C MET A 1 -50.58 -35.58 -18.87
N PHE A 2 -50.57 -36.75 -19.52
CA PHE A 2 -49.62 -37.83 -19.23
C PHE A 2 -48.93 -38.26 -20.52
N GLY A 3 -47.62 -38.43 -20.45
CA GLY A 3 -46.77 -39.11 -21.41
C GLY A 3 -46.77 -40.62 -21.18
N GLY A 4 -45.66 -41.25 -21.56
CA GLY A 4 -45.43 -42.68 -21.52
C GLY A 4 -43.96 -43.02 -21.26
N ILE A 5 -43.45 -44.06 -21.93
CA ILE A 5 -42.09 -44.59 -21.69
C ILE A 5 -41.08 -44.17 -22.78
N ALA A 6 -41.44 -43.18 -23.59
CA ALA A 6 -40.67 -42.71 -24.72
C ALA A 6 -40.60 -41.18 -24.64
N ASP A 7 -39.63 -40.59 -25.33
CA ASP A 7 -39.47 -39.13 -25.42
C ASP A 7 -40.76 -38.45 -25.93
N ASP A 8 -41.45 -37.76 -25.03
CA ASP A 8 -42.75 -37.14 -25.26
C ASP A 8 -42.65 -35.60 -25.37
N GLN A 9 -43.62 -35.00 -26.05
CA GLN A 9 -43.79 -33.54 -26.10
C GLN A 9 -45.18 -33.19 -25.58
N ILE A 10 -45.23 -32.49 -24.44
CA ILE A 10 -46.46 -32.20 -23.70
C ILE A 10 -46.59 -30.68 -23.55
N ASN A 11 -47.75 -30.13 -23.92
CA ASN A 11 -48.03 -28.69 -23.87
C ASN A 11 -49.35 -28.42 -23.13
N GLY A 12 -49.28 -27.70 -22.01
CA GLY A 12 -50.41 -27.25 -21.18
C GLY A 12 -51.30 -26.19 -21.84
N LEU A 13 -50.73 -25.40 -22.75
CA LEU A 13 -51.38 -24.28 -23.44
C LEU A 13 -51.79 -23.14 -22.50
N ALA A 14 -53.00 -23.19 -21.94
CA ALA A 14 -53.54 -22.09 -21.16
C ALA A 14 -54.39 -22.63 -20.02
N GLY A 15 -54.13 -22.11 -18.82
CA GLY A 15 -54.75 -22.59 -17.59
C GLY A 15 -53.69 -23.09 -16.62
N ASN A 16 -54.12 -23.59 -15.47
CA ASN A 16 -53.21 -24.20 -14.51
C ASN A 16 -53.20 -25.70 -14.78
N ASP A 17 -52.11 -26.18 -15.36
CA ASP A 17 -51.98 -27.53 -15.88
C ASP A 17 -51.07 -28.39 -15.01
N LEU A 18 -51.32 -29.70 -15.08
CA LEU A 18 -50.52 -30.72 -14.42
C LEU A 18 -50.00 -31.68 -15.50
N LEU A 19 -48.70 -31.67 -15.75
CA LEU A 19 -48.04 -32.42 -16.82
C LEU A 19 -47.13 -33.51 -16.22
N PHE A 20 -47.19 -34.71 -16.79
CA PHE A 20 -46.38 -35.87 -16.40
C PHE A 20 -45.71 -36.48 -17.63
N GLY A 21 -44.38 -36.59 -17.65
CA GLY A 21 -43.59 -37.23 -18.71
C GLY A 21 -43.53 -38.75 -18.57
N ASP A 22 -43.34 -39.23 -17.33
CA ASP A 22 -43.06 -40.61 -16.92
C ASP A 22 -41.62 -41.05 -17.23
N ALA A 23 -41.32 -41.67 -18.38
CA ALA A 23 -39.95 -42.08 -18.71
C ALA A 23 -39.59 -41.74 -20.14
N GLY A 24 -38.38 -41.26 -20.38
CA GLY A 24 -37.98 -40.70 -21.67
C GLY A 24 -37.26 -39.38 -21.45
N ASN A 25 -36.74 -38.78 -22.52
CA ASN A 25 -36.28 -37.39 -22.48
C ASN A 25 -37.43 -36.50 -22.96
N ASP A 26 -38.22 -36.01 -22.03
CA ASP A 26 -39.51 -35.39 -22.30
C ASP A 26 -39.39 -33.86 -22.37
N LEU A 27 -40.19 -33.24 -23.25
CA LEU A 27 -40.37 -31.79 -23.32
C LEU A 27 -41.72 -31.41 -22.73
N LEU A 28 -41.71 -30.77 -21.56
CA LEU A 28 -42.90 -30.33 -20.85
C LEU A 28 -42.98 -28.80 -20.90
N SER A 29 -44.01 -28.26 -21.56
CA SER A 29 -44.29 -26.83 -21.63
C SER A 29 -45.59 -26.51 -20.92
N GLY A 30 -45.53 -25.72 -19.84
CA GLY A 30 -46.71 -25.31 -19.09
C GLY A 30 -47.68 -24.48 -19.94
N GLY A 31 -47.14 -23.57 -20.75
CA GLY A 31 -47.95 -22.58 -21.44
C GLY A 31 -48.24 -21.44 -20.48
N THR A 32 -49.37 -20.74 -20.63
CA THR A 32 -49.73 -19.66 -19.71
C THR A 32 -50.51 -20.20 -18.51
N GLY A 33 -50.18 -19.79 -17.29
CA GLY A 33 -50.98 -20.11 -16.13
C GLY A 33 -50.13 -20.27 -14.90
N ILE A 34 -50.46 -21.22 -14.02
CA ILE A 34 -49.57 -21.68 -12.96
C ILE A 34 -49.55 -23.20 -13.06
N ASP A 35 -48.44 -23.74 -13.53
CA ASP A 35 -48.35 -25.12 -13.97
C ASP A 35 -47.51 -25.96 -13.02
N THR A 36 -47.75 -27.27 -13.04
CA THR A 36 -46.94 -28.26 -12.34
C THR A 36 -46.48 -29.31 -13.34
N MET A 37 -45.18 -29.46 -13.51
CA MET A 37 -44.55 -30.34 -14.47
C MET A 37 -43.67 -31.35 -13.74
N ARG A 38 -43.82 -32.63 -14.09
CA ARG A 38 -43.02 -33.75 -13.57
C ARG A 38 -42.55 -34.61 -14.73
N GLY A 39 -41.24 -34.64 -14.96
CA GLY A 39 -40.59 -35.29 -16.09
C GLY A 39 -40.52 -36.79 -15.84
N GLY A 40 -39.78 -37.18 -14.81
CA GLY A 40 -39.82 -38.55 -14.30
C GLY A 40 -38.46 -39.23 -14.37
N SER A 41 -38.15 -39.99 -15.41
CA SER A 41 -36.80 -40.53 -15.59
C SER A 41 -36.32 -40.32 -17.01
N GLY A 42 -35.08 -39.88 -17.15
CA GLY A 42 -34.49 -39.40 -18.39
C GLY A 42 -34.05 -37.96 -18.23
N ASN A 43 -33.55 -37.36 -19.31
CA ASN A 43 -33.10 -35.97 -19.32
C ASN A 43 -34.22 -35.10 -19.88
N ASP A 44 -34.97 -34.48 -18.99
CA ASP A 44 -36.19 -33.76 -19.28
C ASP A 44 -35.94 -32.26 -19.48
N PHE A 45 -36.80 -31.64 -20.28
CA PHE A 45 -36.75 -30.22 -20.62
C PHE A 45 -38.07 -29.54 -20.27
N TYR A 46 -38.00 -28.53 -19.42
CA TYR A 46 -39.13 -27.78 -18.90
C TYR A 46 -39.17 -26.37 -19.47
N VAL A 47 -40.33 -25.92 -19.96
CA VAL A 47 -40.54 -24.54 -20.40
C VAL A 47 -41.52 -23.87 -19.45
N VAL A 48 -41.01 -22.88 -18.70
CA VAL A 48 -41.77 -22.10 -17.71
C VAL A 48 -41.88 -20.63 -18.14
N ASP A 49 -43.03 -20.01 -17.88
CA ASP A 49 -43.30 -18.63 -18.28
C ASP A 49 -43.69 -17.71 -17.11
N VAL A 50 -44.07 -18.28 -15.96
CA VAL A 50 -44.33 -17.54 -14.73
C VAL A 50 -43.53 -18.06 -13.55
N GLU A 51 -43.33 -17.20 -12.54
CA GLU A 51 -42.54 -17.51 -11.35
C GLU A 51 -43.17 -18.60 -10.45
N GLN A 52 -44.47 -18.86 -10.62
CA GLN A 52 -45.21 -19.83 -9.81
C GLN A 52 -45.25 -21.24 -10.42
N ASP A 53 -44.73 -21.43 -11.64
CA ASP A 53 -44.63 -22.76 -12.23
C ASP A 53 -43.71 -23.64 -11.38
N GLN A 54 -44.08 -24.92 -11.27
CA GLN A 54 -43.38 -25.89 -10.44
C GLN A 54 -42.83 -27.02 -11.30
N VAL A 55 -41.53 -27.25 -11.18
CA VAL A 55 -40.82 -28.39 -11.79
C VAL A 55 -40.50 -29.38 -10.68
N ILE A 56 -40.95 -30.63 -10.82
CA ILE A 56 -40.77 -31.67 -9.82
C ILE A 56 -39.95 -32.79 -10.45
N GLU A 57 -38.76 -33.01 -9.88
CA GLU A 57 -37.86 -34.08 -10.31
C GLU A 57 -37.57 -35.12 -9.23
N GLU A 58 -37.34 -36.35 -9.68
CA GLU A 58 -36.97 -37.46 -8.81
C GLU A 58 -35.44 -37.56 -8.65
N VAL A 59 -35.00 -38.20 -7.56
CA VAL A 59 -33.55 -38.37 -7.32
C VAL A 59 -32.96 -39.32 -8.38
N ASP A 60 -31.79 -38.96 -8.93
CA ASP A 60 -31.07 -39.71 -9.96
C ASP A 60 -31.92 -39.97 -11.24
N ALA A 61 -32.84 -39.06 -11.56
CA ALA A 61 -33.74 -39.15 -12.71
C ALA A 61 -33.04 -38.92 -14.05
N GLY A 62 -32.01 -38.08 -14.10
CA GLY A 62 -31.29 -37.74 -15.32
C GLY A 62 -30.49 -36.46 -15.12
N ILE A 63 -30.31 -35.71 -16.22
CA ILE A 63 -29.81 -34.33 -16.21
C ILE A 63 -30.89 -33.46 -16.83
N ASP A 64 -31.52 -32.65 -16.01
CA ASP A 64 -32.76 -31.97 -16.35
C ASP A 64 -32.53 -30.47 -16.55
N THR A 65 -33.32 -29.87 -17.44
CA THR A 65 -33.14 -28.46 -17.85
C THR A 65 -34.43 -27.68 -17.76
N VAL A 66 -34.38 -26.54 -17.06
CA VAL A 66 -35.46 -25.56 -17.03
C VAL A 66 -35.11 -24.39 -17.93
N GLN A 67 -35.90 -24.16 -18.98
CA GLN A 67 -35.87 -22.94 -19.75
C GLN A 67 -36.97 -21.99 -19.26
N SER A 68 -36.58 -20.81 -18.80
CA SER A 68 -37.49 -19.85 -18.18
C SER A 68 -37.50 -18.50 -18.90
N SER A 69 -38.70 -18.03 -19.19
CA SER A 69 -38.94 -16.63 -19.59
C SER A 69 -39.44 -15.76 -18.44
N ALA A 70 -39.63 -16.34 -17.25
CA ALA A 70 -40.04 -15.63 -16.04
C ALA A 70 -38.91 -14.70 -15.56
N ARG A 71 -39.29 -13.64 -14.83
CA ARG A 71 -38.31 -12.71 -14.24
C ARG A 71 -37.48 -13.38 -13.14
N PHE A 72 -38.08 -14.29 -12.38
CA PHE A 72 -37.47 -15.01 -11.28
C PHE A 72 -37.66 -16.52 -11.46
N THR A 73 -36.60 -17.30 -11.27
CA THR A 73 -36.67 -18.76 -11.30
C THR A 73 -35.68 -19.34 -10.30
N THR A 74 -36.19 -20.25 -9.45
CA THR A 74 -35.38 -21.05 -8.54
C THR A 74 -35.52 -22.51 -8.94
N LEU A 75 -34.40 -23.19 -9.18
CA LEU A 75 -34.39 -24.63 -9.38
C LEU A 75 -34.84 -25.32 -8.09
N LEU A 76 -35.83 -26.20 -8.19
CA LEU A 76 -36.17 -27.11 -7.09
C LEU A 76 -35.13 -28.24 -7.04
N ALA A 77 -35.19 -29.06 -6.00
CA ALA A 77 -34.25 -30.17 -5.82
C ALA A 77 -34.25 -31.11 -7.03
N ASN A 78 -33.09 -31.73 -7.29
CA ASN A 78 -32.86 -32.71 -8.36
C ASN A 78 -32.91 -32.14 -9.80
N VAL A 79 -32.84 -30.82 -9.97
CA VAL A 79 -32.72 -30.19 -11.29
C VAL A 79 -31.35 -29.56 -11.44
N GLU A 80 -30.65 -29.85 -12.54
CA GLU A 80 -29.26 -29.44 -12.74
C GLU A 80 -29.12 -28.14 -13.54
N ASN A 81 -29.92 -27.91 -14.59
CA ASN A 81 -29.66 -26.81 -15.53
C ASN A 81 -30.79 -25.77 -15.56
N LEU A 82 -30.42 -24.50 -15.71
CA LEU A 82 -31.33 -23.37 -15.89
C LEU A 82 -30.89 -22.50 -17.08
N ASP A 83 -31.78 -22.31 -18.06
CA ASP A 83 -31.61 -21.42 -19.20
C ASP A 83 -32.61 -20.25 -19.11
N LEU A 84 -32.12 -19.04 -18.90
CA LEU A 84 -32.94 -17.83 -18.86
C LEU A 84 -33.06 -17.23 -20.28
N ILE A 85 -34.29 -17.03 -20.75
CA ILE A 85 -34.60 -16.49 -22.09
C ILE A 85 -35.47 -15.22 -22.04
N GLY A 86 -35.81 -14.74 -20.84
CA GLY A 86 -36.61 -13.52 -20.63
C GLY A 86 -35.87 -12.24 -20.98
N ASN A 87 -36.62 -11.14 -21.22
CA ASN A 87 -36.08 -9.83 -21.61
C ASN A 87 -36.08 -8.78 -20.49
N ALA A 88 -36.56 -9.15 -19.30
CA ALA A 88 -36.47 -8.34 -18.08
C ALA A 88 -35.26 -8.81 -17.26
N GLU A 89 -34.77 -7.97 -16.32
CA GLU A 89 -33.71 -8.35 -15.38
C GLU A 89 -33.97 -9.75 -14.81
N ALA A 90 -33.17 -10.72 -15.25
CA ALA A 90 -33.46 -12.13 -15.04
C ALA A 90 -32.72 -12.60 -13.78
N LEU A 91 -33.45 -13.22 -12.86
CA LEU A 91 -32.90 -13.75 -11.62
C LEU A 91 -33.02 -15.27 -11.62
N GLY A 92 -31.87 -15.95 -11.68
CA GLY A 92 -31.77 -17.40 -11.60
C GLY A 92 -31.13 -17.84 -10.29
N ARG A 93 -31.72 -18.84 -9.62
CA ARG A 93 -31.14 -19.48 -8.43
C ARG A 93 -31.03 -20.98 -8.65
N GLY A 94 -29.86 -21.53 -8.40
CA GLY A 94 -29.65 -22.97 -8.30
C GLY A 94 -30.12 -23.54 -6.96
N ASN A 95 -29.67 -24.75 -6.66
CA ASN A 95 -30.05 -25.55 -5.50
C ASN A 95 -28.79 -26.07 -4.78
N GLU A 96 -28.79 -27.31 -4.27
CA GLU A 96 -27.64 -27.92 -3.57
C GLU A 96 -26.81 -28.85 -4.48
N LEU A 97 -27.15 -28.92 -5.77
CA LEU A 97 -26.46 -29.69 -6.80
C LEU A 97 -25.48 -28.81 -7.55
N ASN A 98 -24.60 -29.43 -8.32
CA ASN A 98 -23.76 -28.73 -9.29
C ASN A 98 -24.65 -28.26 -10.45
N ASN A 99 -25.00 -26.97 -10.45
CA ASN A 99 -25.88 -26.38 -11.43
C ASN A 99 -25.12 -25.75 -12.61
N ILE A 100 -25.73 -25.79 -13.80
CA ILE A 100 -25.32 -24.95 -14.94
C ILE A 100 -26.43 -23.92 -15.18
N ILE A 101 -26.12 -22.65 -14.94
CA ILE A 101 -27.07 -21.54 -15.07
C ILE A 101 -26.61 -20.62 -16.19
N ASN A 102 -27.38 -20.60 -17.28
CA ASN A 102 -27.17 -19.71 -18.42
C ASN A 102 -28.12 -18.50 -18.32
N GLY A 103 -27.53 -17.31 -18.22
CA GLY A 103 -28.22 -16.04 -18.23
C GLY A 103 -28.82 -15.68 -19.58
N SER A 104 -29.75 -14.74 -19.56
CA SER A 104 -30.37 -14.22 -20.77
C SER A 104 -29.43 -13.29 -21.51
N VAL A 105 -29.20 -13.58 -22.78
CA VAL A 105 -28.42 -12.73 -23.70
C VAL A 105 -29.09 -11.38 -24.01
N THR A 106 -30.31 -11.15 -23.52
CA THR A 106 -31.09 -9.93 -23.80
C THR A 106 -31.39 -9.09 -22.57
N ALA A 107 -30.95 -9.52 -21.39
CA ALA A 107 -31.21 -8.85 -20.12
C ALA A 107 -29.96 -8.86 -19.24
N ARG A 108 -29.95 -8.00 -18.23
CA ARG A 108 -29.02 -8.13 -17.10
C ARG A 108 -29.46 -9.28 -16.22
N ASN A 109 -28.51 -10.01 -15.68
CA ASN A 109 -28.70 -11.24 -14.96
C ASN A 109 -28.26 -11.09 -13.50
N SER A 110 -28.95 -11.77 -12.61
CA SER A 110 -28.53 -11.98 -11.22
C SER A 110 -28.61 -13.47 -10.93
N LEU A 111 -27.46 -14.13 -11.00
CA LEU A 111 -27.33 -15.59 -10.94
C LEU A 111 -26.75 -15.99 -9.59
N PHE A 112 -27.38 -16.96 -8.94
CA PHE A 112 -26.93 -17.51 -7.66
C PHE A 112 -26.75 -19.02 -7.83
N GLY A 113 -25.55 -19.53 -7.56
CA GLY A 113 -25.22 -20.96 -7.66
C GLY A 113 -25.97 -21.79 -6.62
N GLY A 114 -25.84 -21.41 -5.34
CA GLY A 114 -26.41 -22.15 -4.23
C GLY A 114 -25.31 -22.95 -3.52
N GLY A 115 -25.55 -24.24 -3.33
CA GLY A 115 -24.53 -25.18 -2.92
C GLY A 115 -24.17 -26.10 -4.08
N GLY A 116 -22.92 -26.52 -4.17
CA GLY A 116 -22.45 -27.37 -5.27
C GLY A 116 -21.26 -26.72 -5.96
N ASP A 117 -20.67 -27.42 -6.93
CA ASP A 117 -19.66 -26.85 -7.83
C ASP A 117 -20.40 -26.35 -9.10
N ASP A 118 -20.81 -25.09 -9.10
CA ASP A 118 -21.71 -24.51 -10.12
C ASP A 118 -20.97 -23.84 -11.29
N ILE A 119 -21.65 -23.72 -12.44
CA ILE A 119 -21.24 -22.91 -13.58
C ILE A 119 -22.30 -21.84 -13.84
N LEU A 120 -21.92 -20.57 -13.69
CA LEU A 120 -22.79 -19.42 -13.92
C LEU A 120 -22.31 -18.63 -15.15
N ASN A 121 -23.19 -18.40 -16.12
CA ASN A 121 -22.87 -17.66 -17.35
C ASN A 121 -23.76 -16.42 -17.46
N GLY A 122 -23.20 -15.22 -17.33
CA GLY A 122 -23.91 -13.92 -17.38
C GLY A 122 -24.50 -13.61 -18.76
N ALA A 123 -23.63 -13.34 -19.73
CA ALA A 123 -23.86 -12.94 -21.14
C ALA A 123 -23.19 -11.57 -21.42
N ASP A 124 -23.65 -10.79 -22.41
CA ASP A 124 -22.94 -9.59 -22.88
C ASP A 124 -23.34 -8.28 -22.16
N LEU A 125 -24.16 -8.33 -21.12
CA LEU A 125 -24.64 -7.16 -20.38
C LEU A 125 -24.12 -7.19 -18.95
N ALA A 126 -24.10 -6.03 -18.28
CA ALA A 126 -23.67 -5.93 -16.88
C ALA A 126 -24.50 -6.84 -15.95
N ASP A 127 -23.88 -7.91 -15.49
CA ASP A 127 -24.47 -9.02 -14.74
C ASP A 127 -23.91 -9.13 -13.32
N ARG A 128 -24.62 -9.89 -12.48
CA ARG A 128 -24.19 -10.20 -11.11
C ARG A 128 -24.20 -11.70 -10.89
N LEU A 129 -23.05 -12.25 -10.56
CA LEU A 129 -22.84 -13.68 -10.40
C LEU A 129 -22.39 -13.97 -8.96
N PHE A 130 -23.13 -14.82 -8.27
CA PHE A 130 -22.86 -15.22 -6.89
C PHE A 130 -22.62 -16.73 -6.84
N GLY A 131 -21.37 -17.16 -6.70
CA GLY A 131 -21.04 -18.59 -6.61
C GLY A 131 -21.59 -19.26 -5.35
N GLU A 132 -21.66 -18.53 -4.24
CA GLU A 132 -22.09 -19.05 -2.93
C GLU A 132 -21.20 -20.20 -2.41
N ALA A 133 -21.71 -21.39 -2.13
CA ALA A 133 -20.90 -22.49 -1.58
C ALA A 133 -20.30 -23.36 -2.69
N GLY A 134 -19.24 -24.12 -2.38
CA GLY A 134 -18.55 -25.00 -3.33
C GLY A 134 -17.58 -24.28 -4.26
N ARG A 135 -17.09 -24.99 -5.29
CA ARG A 135 -16.07 -24.49 -6.24
C ARG A 135 -16.71 -24.19 -7.58
N ASN A 136 -16.97 -22.91 -7.77
CA ASN A 136 -17.81 -22.40 -8.84
C ASN A 136 -16.97 -21.85 -9.99
N THR A 137 -17.53 -21.88 -11.19
CA THR A 137 -17.02 -21.14 -12.35
C THR A 137 -18.01 -20.02 -12.70
N LEU A 138 -17.57 -18.78 -12.56
CA LEU A 138 -18.36 -17.59 -12.83
C LEU A 138 -17.85 -16.96 -14.12
N ASN A 139 -18.70 -16.87 -15.14
CA ASN A 139 -18.37 -16.32 -16.46
C ASN A 139 -19.27 -15.10 -16.75
N GLY A 140 -18.73 -13.89 -16.61
CA GLY A 140 -19.42 -12.66 -16.98
C GLY A 140 -19.69 -12.59 -18.49
N ASN A 141 -18.62 -12.73 -19.28
CA ASN A 141 -18.50 -12.63 -20.74
C ASN A 141 -18.33 -11.20 -21.26
N GLY A 142 -19.36 -10.38 -21.24
CA GLY A 142 -19.28 -9.01 -21.75
C GLY A 142 -20.11 -8.07 -20.89
N GLY A 143 -19.73 -6.80 -20.85
CA GLY A 143 -20.35 -5.86 -19.93
C GLY A 143 -19.53 -5.73 -18.65
N ASN A 144 -19.96 -4.83 -17.77
CA ASN A 144 -19.27 -4.56 -16.51
C ASN A 144 -19.94 -5.41 -15.43
N ASP A 145 -19.33 -6.54 -15.12
CA ASP A 145 -19.91 -7.61 -14.32
C ASP A 145 -19.42 -7.59 -12.87
N GLU A 146 -20.27 -8.02 -11.94
CA GLU A 146 -19.92 -8.20 -10.53
C GLU A 146 -19.89 -9.69 -10.21
N LEU A 147 -18.69 -10.24 -9.99
CA LEU A 147 -18.47 -11.65 -9.69
C LEU A 147 -18.11 -11.80 -8.21
N THR A 148 -18.98 -12.44 -7.43
CA THR A 148 -18.75 -12.73 -6.01
C THR A 148 -18.47 -14.21 -5.81
N GLY A 149 -17.20 -14.52 -5.54
CA GLY A 149 -16.74 -15.88 -5.26
C GLY A 149 -16.48 -16.16 -3.77
N SER A 150 -16.42 -17.44 -3.45
CA SER A 150 -15.96 -18.00 -2.19
C SER A 150 -14.51 -18.51 -2.31
N THR A 151 -14.19 -19.67 -1.75
CA THR A 151 -12.84 -20.25 -1.80
C THR A 151 -12.71 -21.18 -3.01
N ASP A 152 -11.59 -21.12 -3.72
CA ASP A 152 -11.27 -22.00 -4.86
C ASP A 152 -12.21 -21.85 -6.10
N ASP A 153 -12.90 -20.73 -6.22
CA ASP A 153 -13.70 -20.39 -7.40
C ASP A 153 -12.82 -19.96 -8.58
N VAL A 154 -13.31 -20.18 -9.80
CA VAL A 154 -12.79 -19.61 -11.04
C VAL A 154 -13.68 -18.45 -11.45
N MET A 155 -13.11 -17.25 -11.58
CA MET A 155 -13.84 -16.05 -11.98
C MET A 155 -13.28 -15.51 -13.29
N ASN A 156 -14.15 -15.36 -14.28
CA ASN A 156 -13.84 -14.87 -15.62
C ASN A 156 -14.80 -13.71 -15.91
N GLY A 157 -14.35 -12.47 -15.77
CA GLY A 157 -15.14 -11.26 -16.02
C GLY A 157 -15.48 -11.13 -17.50
N GLY A 158 -14.46 -11.09 -18.35
CA GLY A 158 -14.65 -11.05 -19.80
C GLY A 158 -14.31 -9.68 -20.34
N ASN A 159 -15.10 -9.11 -21.27
CA ASN A 159 -14.85 -7.73 -21.72
C ASN A 159 -15.71 -6.75 -20.93
N GLY A 160 -15.12 -5.69 -20.41
CA GLY A 160 -15.78 -4.65 -19.62
C GLY A 160 -14.94 -4.31 -18.41
N ASP A 161 -15.38 -3.32 -17.64
CA ASP A 161 -14.73 -2.98 -16.38
C ASP A 161 -15.40 -3.80 -15.26
N ASP A 162 -14.81 -4.94 -14.90
CA ASP A 162 -15.39 -5.94 -14.02
C ASP A 162 -14.95 -5.77 -12.56
N LEU A 163 -15.82 -6.23 -11.65
CA LEU A 163 -15.58 -6.24 -10.21
C LEU A 163 -15.56 -7.68 -9.67
N TYR A 164 -14.37 -8.12 -9.26
CA TYR A 164 -14.14 -9.39 -8.58
C TYR A 164 -14.19 -9.20 -7.06
N ILE A 165 -15.19 -9.77 -6.39
CA ILE A 165 -15.32 -9.74 -4.93
C ILE A 165 -14.80 -11.06 -4.37
N VAL A 166 -13.65 -10.97 -3.68
CA VAL A 166 -12.86 -12.11 -3.26
C VAL A 166 -12.92 -12.28 -1.74
N LYS A 167 -13.45 -13.42 -1.29
CA LYS A 167 -13.49 -13.82 0.14
C LYS A 167 -12.52 -14.95 0.49
N GLY A 168 -11.93 -15.61 -0.51
CA GLY A 168 -10.99 -16.72 -0.37
C GLY A 168 -9.77 -16.53 -1.28
N ASN A 169 -9.28 -17.63 -1.87
CA ASN A 169 -8.18 -17.63 -2.85
C ASN A 169 -8.68 -18.15 -4.20
N PRO A 170 -9.37 -17.33 -5.00
CA PRO A 170 -9.91 -17.74 -6.29
C PRO A 170 -8.82 -17.74 -7.37
N THR A 171 -9.13 -18.39 -8.49
CA THR A 171 -8.44 -18.17 -9.76
C THR A 171 -9.20 -17.12 -10.54
N ILE A 172 -8.59 -15.95 -10.77
CA ILE A 172 -9.16 -14.92 -11.64
C ILE A 172 -8.44 -15.01 -12.99
N ASN A 173 -9.21 -15.13 -14.07
CA ASN A 173 -8.65 -15.10 -15.43
C ASN A 173 -9.10 -13.82 -16.12
N GLU A 174 -8.12 -12.95 -16.40
CA GLU A 174 -8.35 -11.68 -17.08
C GLU A 174 -7.63 -11.63 -18.43
N ALA A 175 -8.31 -11.11 -19.46
CA ALA A 175 -7.77 -11.03 -20.80
C ALA A 175 -7.03 -9.71 -21.05
N LEU A 176 -6.09 -9.70 -22.00
CA LEU A 176 -5.37 -8.48 -22.32
C LEU A 176 -6.31 -7.45 -23.00
N ASN A 177 -6.41 -6.25 -22.44
CA ASN A 177 -7.31 -5.16 -22.88
C ASN A 177 -8.81 -5.50 -22.77
N ALA A 178 -9.21 -6.31 -21.79
CA ALA A 178 -10.61 -6.62 -21.53
C ALA A 178 -11.38 -5.45 -20.88
N GLY A 179 -10.70 -4.63 -20.09
CA GLY A 179 -11.22 -3.40 -19.51
C GLY A 179 -10.24 -2.87 -18.48
N SER A 180 -10.75 -2.12 -17.50
CA SER A 180 -10.02 -1.82 -16.27
C SER A 180 -10.72 -2.49 -15.09
N ASP A 181 -10.09 -3.55 -14.60
CA ASP A 181 -10.76 -4.49 -13.72
C ASP A 181 -10.34 -4.29 -12.26
N THR A 182 -11.26 -4.57 -11.34
CA THR A 182 -11.09 -4.34 -9.91
C THR A 182 -11.22 -5.61 -9.12
N VAL A 183 -10.21 -5.93 -8.32
CA VAL A 183 -10.31 -6.93 -7.27
C VAL A 183 -10.60 -6.24 -5.93
N ARG A 184 -11.70 -6.62 -5.29
CA ARG A 184 -12.01 -6.24 -3.91
C ARG A 184 -11.85 -7.45 -3.00
N SER A 185 -10.79 -7.47 -2.19
CA SER A 185 -10.41 -8.64 -1.39
C SER A 185 -10.54 -8.38 0.12
N SER A 186 -11.16 -9.32 0.84
CA SER A 186 -11.16 -9.33 2.31
C SER A 186 -9.91 -9.98 2.92
N ASN A 187 -9.02 -10.51 2.09
CA ASN A 187 -7.75 -11.15 2.45
C ASN A 187 -6.58 -10.42 1.78
N ASP A 188 -5.35 -10.75 2.19
CA ASP A 188 -4.16 -10.36 1.44
C ASP A 188 -4.26 -10.84 -0.02
N PHE A 189 -3.85 -10.01 -0.97
CA PHE A 189 -4.04 -10.29 -2.38
C PHE A 189 -2.89 -9.78 -3.25
N THR A 190 -2.56 -10.57 -4.27
CA THR A 190 -1.62 -10.19 -5.33
C THR A 190 -2.36 -10.21 -6.65
N LEU A 191 -2.36 -9.08 -7.37
CA LEU A 191 -2.98 -8.99 -8.68
C LEU A 191 -2.30 -9.95 -9.66
N GLY A 192 -3.11 -10.77 -10.34
CA GLY A 192 -2.68 -11.52 -11.51
C GLY A 192 -2.43 -10.60 -12.71
N ALA A 193 -1.92 -11.15 -13.81
CA ALA A 193 -1.72 -10.37 -15.03
C ALA A 193 -3.05 -9.77 -15.54
N ASN A 194 -2.96 -8.61 -16.21
CA ASN A 194 -4.09 -7.88 -16.80
C ASN A 194 -5.12 -7.33 -15.78
N LEU A 195 -4.84 -7.36 -14.48
CA LEU A 195 -5.68 -6.70 -13.48
C LEU A 195 -5.03 -5.39 -13.04
N GLU A 196 -5.78 -4.30 -13.03
CA GLU A 196 -5.24 -2.96 -12.75
C GLU A 196 -5.49 -2.51 -11.31
N ASN A 197 -6.67 -2.82 -10.74
CA ASN A 197 -7.10 -2.21 -9.49
C ASN A 197 -7.25 -3.25 -8.36
N LEU A 198 -6.72 -2.92 -7.18
CA LEU A 198 -6.89 -3.70 -5.95
C LEU A 198 -7.46 -2.83 -4.83
N ILE A 199 -8.49 -3.32 -4.17
CA ILE A 199 -9.07 -2.70 -2.97
C ILE A 199 -9.08 -3.73 -1.85
N LEU A 200 -8.32 -3.47 -0.78
CA LEU A 200 -8.36 -4.26 0.44
C LEU A 200 -9.52 -3.82 1.33
N VAL A 201 -10.23 -4.79 1.89
CA VAL A 201 -11.29 -4.59 2.88
C VAL A 201 -11.13 -5.58 4.03
N ASP A 202 -11.89 -5.38 5.10
CA ASP A 202 -11.93 -6.26 6.26
C ASP A 202 -10.54 -6.62 6.76
N SER A 203 -10.12 -7.89 6.67
CA SER A 203 -8.86 -8.41 7.20
C SER A 203 -7.66 -8.34 6.25
N GLY A 204 -7.84 -7.96 4.97
CA GLY A 204 -6.74 -7.91 4.01
C GLY A 204 -5.82 -6.75 4.33
N VAL A 205 -4.54 -7.00 4.59
CA VAL A 205 -3.59 -5.95 4.96
C VAL A 205 -2.40 -5.86 4.02
N ASN A 206 -2.13 -6.90 3.23
CA ASN A 206 -1.08 -6.91 2.22
C ASN A 206 -1.68 -6.90 0.81
N GLY A 207 -1.30 -5.90 0.02
CA GLY A 207 -1.74 -5.74 -1.38
C GLY A 207 -0.54 -5.64 -2.30
N THR A 208 -0.48 -6.49 -3.33
CA THR A 208 0.62 -6.50 -4.30
C THR A 208 0.08 -6.34 -5.71
N GLY A 209 0.65 -5.41 -6.48
CA GLY A 209 0.39 -5.20 -7.90
C GLY A 209 1.11 -6.21 -8.80
N ASN A 210 1.26 -5.87 -10.08
CA ASN A 210 1.87 -6.67 -11.14
C ASN A 210 2.81 -5.79 -12.00
N GLU A 211 2.92 -6.05 -13.32
CA GLU A 211 3.80 -5.28 -14.22
C GLU A 211 3.09 -4.09 -14.90
N LEU A 212 1.83 -3.84 -14.56
CA LEU A 212 1.01 -2.75 -15.08
C LEU A 212 1.02 -1.57 -14.11
N ASN A 213 0.57 -0.43 -14.59
CA ASN A 213 0.26 0.72 -13.74
C ASN A 213 -0.97 0.38 -12.87
N ASN A 214 -0.75 -0.03 -11.63
CA ASN A 214 -1.78 -0.47 -10.72
C ASN A 214 -2.31 0.67 -9.84
N SER A 215 -3.59 0.55 -9.48
CA SER A 215 -4.20 1.36 -8.41
C SER A 215 -4.52 0.47 -7.22
N ILE A 216 -3.74 0.58 -6.15
CA ILE A 216 -3.87 -0.25 -4.96
C ILE A 216 -4.33 0.60 -3.78
N THR A 217 -5.48 0.26 -3.23
CA THR A 217 -6.07 0.91 -2.05
C THR A 217 -6.08 -0.05 -0.86
N GLY A 218 -5.44 0.37 0.23
CA GLY A 218 -5.43 -0.32 1.53
C GLY A 218 -6.78 -0.25 2.25
N ASN A 219 -6.80 -0.73 3.50
CA ASN A 219 -7.93 -0.54 4.42
C ASN A 219 -7.56 0.43 5.57
N ALA A 220 -8.37 0.49 6.64
CA ALA A 220 -8.09 1.35 7.80
C ALA A 220 -7.17 0.66 8.84
N GLN A 221 -6.44 -0.37 8.42
CA GLN A 221 -5.43 -1.05 9.24
C GLN A 221 -4.06 -0.72 8.67
N ASN A 222 -3.01 -1.07 9.41
CA ASN A 222 -1.64 -0.95 8.90
C ASN A 222 -1.46 -1.86 7.67
N ASN A 223 -1.31 -1.25 6.51
CA ASN A 223 -1.17 -1.94 5.24
C ASN A 223 0.28 -2.03 4.77
N ILE A 224 0.57 -3.08 4.00
CA ILE A 224 1.78 -3.17 3.18
C ILE A 224 1.31 -3.22 1.73
N LEU A 225 1.55 -2.14 1.00
CA LEU A 225 1.17 -2.00 -0.40
C LEU A 225 2.42 -2.00 -1.26
N THR A 226 2.47 -2.86 -2.27
CA THR A 226 3.59 -2.97 -3.21
C THR A 226 3.09 -2.87 -4.64
N GLY A 227 3.54 -1.87 -5.40
CA GLY A 227 3.16 -1.67 -6.82
C GLY A 227 3.80 -2.69 -7.76
N ASN A 228 5.09 -2.97 -7.54
CA ASN A 228 6.02 -3.76 -8.36
C ASN A 228 6.60 -3.00 -9.55
N ALA A 229 6.03 -3.08 -10.74
CA ALA A 229 6.57 -2.40 -11.91
C ALA A 229 5.44 -1.70 -12.64
N GLY A 230 5.69 -0.50 -13.15
CA GLY A 230 4.65 0.35 -13.72
C GLY A 230 4.69 1.71 -13.03
N ASP A 231 3.89 2.66 -13.50
CA ASP A 231 3.65 3.89 -12.74
C ASP A 231 2.41 3.66 -11.86
N ASP A 232 2.63 3.32 -10.60
CA ASP A 232 1.62 2.85 -9.67
C ASP A 232 1.02 3.96 -8.81
N ALA A 233 -0.22 3.75 -8.36
CA ALA A 233 -0.91 4.60 -7.38
C ALA A 233 -1.25 3.78 -6.14
N LEU A 234 -0.53 4.04 -5.04
CA LEU A 234 -0.69 3.35 -3.77
C LEU A 234 -1.31 4.31 -2.76
N GLY A 235 -2.38 3.88 -2.10
CA GLY A 235 -3.07 4.73 -1.13
C GLY A 235 -3.72 4.01 0.02
N ALA A 236 -3.75 4.63 1.19
CA ALA A 236 -4.67 4.28 2.25
C ALA A 236 -6.13 4.53 1.82
N ARG A 237 -7.06 3.98 2.59
CA ARG A 237 -8.48 3.87 2.26
C ARG A 237 -9.20 5.23 2.34
N GLY A 238 -9.12 6.02 1.27
CA GLY A 238 -9.69 7.37 1.26
C GLY A 238 -8.94 8.38 0.39
N ASN A 239 -7.82 7.99 -0.23
CA ASN A 239 -7.21 8.76 -1.30
C ASN A 239 -8.07 8.72 -2.60
N LEU A 240 -9.18 9.44 -2.54
CA LEU A 240 -10.08 9.69 -3.66
C LEU A 240 -9.36 10.56 -4.70
N ILE A 241 -8.85 9.92 -5.75
CA ILE A 241 -8.95 10.56 -7.06
C ILE A 241 -10.35 10.28 -7.66
N ASN A 242 -11.07 9.20 -7.27
CA ASN A 242 -12.27 8.75 -8.03
C ASN A 242 -13.56 8.35 -7.26
N ASN A 243 -13.62 8.20 -5.93
CA ASN A 243 -14.84 7.61 -5.30
C ASN A 243 -15.93 8.63 -4.94
N PHE A 244 -16.69 9.09 -5.93
CA PHE A 244 -17.98 9.76 -5.68
C PHE A 244 -19.16 8.79 -5.46
N GLU A 245 -18.93 7.51 -5.10
CA GLU A 245 -20.00 6.50 -5.13
C GLU A 245 -20.51 5.96 -3.79
N LEU A 246 -20.02 6.38 -2.61
CA LEU A 246 -20.57 5.84 -1.35
C LEU A 246 -21.03 6.85 -0.28
N GLY A 247 -20.92 8.16 -0.48
CA GLY A 247 -21.55 9.15 0.42
C GLY A 247 -21.16 9.06 1.90
N LEU A 248 -20.18 8.24 2.25
CA LEU A 248 -19.52 8.21 3.54
C LEU A 248 -18.30 9.12 3.40
N VAL A 249 -18.24 10.13 4.25
CA VAL A 249 -16.96 10.73 4.64
C VAL A 249 -16.24 9.63 5.40
N ASP A 250 -15.62 8.69 4.66
CA ASP A 250 -14.91 7.57 5.25
C ASP A 250 -13.62 8.16 5.83
N LEU A 251 -13.56 8.23 7.16
CA LEU A 251 -12.36 8.55 7.92
C LEU A 251 -11.38 7.36 7.84
N GLY A 252 -11.23 6.75 6.66
CA GLY A 252 -10.63 5.43 6.45
C GLY A 252 -9.12 5.44 6.32
N ASP A 253 -8.50 6.62 6.32
CA ASP A 253 -7.06 6.79 6.13
C ASP A 253 -6.25 6.54 7.42
N PHE A 254 -6.75 5.77 8.40
CA PHE A 254 -5.98 5.45 9.60
C PHE A 254 -5.08 4.24 9.36
N GLY A 255 -3.82 4.31 9.75
CA GLY A 255 -2.90 3.18 9.64
C GLY A 255 -1.46 3.66 9.77
N ASN A 256 -0.55 2.77 10.15
CA ASN A 256 0.87 2.99 9.90
C ASN A 256 1.24 2.13 8.71
N ASP A 257 1.17 2.71 7.53
CA ASP A 257 1.25 2.00 6.27
C ASP A 257 2.69 1.95 5.75
N THR A 258 3.01 0.92 4.98
CA THR A 258 4.25 0.82 4.21
C THR A 258 3.89 0.76 2.74
N LEU A 259 4.28 1.79 1.99
CA LEU A 259 4.01 1.95 0.58
C LEU A 259 5.32 1.80 -0.19
N ASP A 260 5.39 0.80 -1.06
CA ASP A 260 6.51 0.52 -1.93
C ASP A 260 6.04 0.56 -3.39
N GLY A 261 6.29 1.69 -4.07
CA GLY A 261 5.92 1.83 -5.48
C GLY A 261 6.58 0.78 -6.36
N GLY A 262 7.82 0.40 -6.03
CA GLY A 262 8.65 -0.44 -6.88
C GLY A 262 9.21 0.35 -8.07
N ILE A 263 9.42 -0.32 -9.20
CA ILE A 263 10.00 0.29 -10.39
C ILE A 263 8.94 1.14 -11.10
N GLY A 264 9.10 2.46 -11.08
CA GLY A 264 8.06 3.30 -11.65
C GLY A 264 8.33 4.77 -11.54
N ASN A 265 7.31 5.57 -11.81
CA ASN A 265 7.15 6.87 -11.18
C ASN A 265 5.83 6.82 -10.41
N ASP A 266 5.92 6.53 -9.13
CA ASP A 266 4.76 6.12 -8.34
C ASP A 266 4.19 7.26 -7.53
N ASN A 267 2.87 7.26 -7.34
CA ASN A 267 2.20 8.16 -6.41
C ASN A 267 1.84 7.37 -5.15
N MET A 268 2.41 7.76 -4.01
CA MET A 268 2.18 7.07 -2.73
C MET A 268 1.56 8.02 -1.72
N ALA A 269 0.41 7.65 -1.15
CA ALA A 269 -0.28 8.41 -0.11
C ALA A 269 -0.70 7.55 1.08
N GLY A 270 -0.01 7.69 2.21
CA GLY A 270 -0.23 6.94 3.46
C GLY A 270 -1.38 7.47 4.31
N GLY A 271 -1.70 8.77 4.22
CA GLY A 271 -2.90 9.31 4.86
C GLY A 271 -2.66 9.72 6.31
N VAL A 272 -3.32 9.07 7.28
CA VAL A 272 -3.19 9.37 8.71
C VAL A 272 -2.50 8.23 9.45
N GLY A 273 -1.40 8.59 10.08
CA GLY A 273 -0.64 7.73 10.97
C GLY A 273 0.83 7.90 10.65
N ASN A 274 1.67 7.00 11.13
CA ASN A 274 3.10 7.07 10.88
C ASN A 274 3.44 6.14 9.72
N ASP A 275 3.59 6.72 8.54
CA ASP A 275 3.73 5.98 7.29
C ASP A 275 5.19 5.87 6.84
N ILE A 276 5.47 4.83 6.06
CA ILE A 276 6.77 4.57 5.43
C ILE A 276 6.60 4.53 3.92
N TYR A 277 7.33 5.39 3.23
CA TYR A 277 7.40 5.45 1.78
C TYR A 277 8.75 4.94 1.30
N ILE A 278 8.75 3.92 0.43
CA ILE A 278 9.95 3.42 -0.21
C ILE A 278 10.03 4.05 -1.60
N VAL A 279 11.04 4.90 -1.79
CA VAL A 279 11.26 5.66 -3.03
C VAL A 279 12.49 5.11 -3.74
N ASP A 280 12.31 4.68 -4.99
CA ASP A 280 13.39 4.14 -5.81
C ASP A 280 13.62 4.88 -7.13
N SER A 281 12.69 5.77 -7.48
CA SER A 281 12.73 6.58 -8.69
C SER A 281 12.64 8.07 -8.36
N VAL A 282 13.33 8.87 -9.17
CA VAL A 282 13.29 10.35 -9.03
C VAL A 282 11.94 10.94 -9.44
N GLY A 283 11.07 10.14 -10.08
CA GLY A 283 9.71 10.54 -10.43
C GLY A 283 8.68 10.19 -9.37
N ASP A 284 9.03 9.43 -8.33
CA ASP A 284 8.11 9.07 -7.26
C ASP A 284 7.66 10.31 -6.49
N VAL A 285 6.37 10.32 -6.13
CA VAL A 285 5.71 11.40 -5.42
C VAL A 285 5.14 10.85 -4.12
N VAL A 286 5.68 11.37 -3.01
CA VAL A 286 5.14 11.15 -1.66
C VAL A 286 4.10 12.22 -1.37
N ILE A 287 2.89 11.80 -1.08
CA ILE A 287 1.73 12.66 -0.85
C ILE A 287 1.26 12.46 0.58
N GLU A 288 1.51 13.46 1.41
CA GLU A 288 0.97 13.51 2.76
C GLU A 288 -0.23 14.44 2.86
N THR A 289 -1.19 14.07 3.71
CA THR A 289 -2.38 14.88 3.96
C THR A 289 -2.58 15.19 5.43
N VAL A 290 -2.84 16.47 5.73
CA VAL A 290 -3.36 16.85 7.04
C VAL A 290 -4.82 16.44 7.11
N SER A 291 -5.12 15.27 7.68
CA SER A 291 -6.49 14.97 8.11
C SER A 291 -6.84 15.77 9.36
N SER A 292 -6.88 17.10 9.27
CA SER A 292 -7.64 17.88 10.24
C SER A 292 -9.12 17.83 9.88
N VAL A 293 -9.70 16.62 9.79
CA VAL A 293 -11.15 16.49 9.74
C VAL A 293 -11.62 16.73 11.17
N ALA A 294 -11.97 17.98 11.45
CA ALA A 294 -12.68 18.32 12.67
C ALA A 294 -13.98 17.51 12.67
N ASP A 295 -14.04 16.47 13.50
CA ASP A 295 -15.30 15.79 13.80
C ASP A 295 -16.26 16.85 14.39
N PRO A 296 -17.33 17.26 13.69
CA PRO A 296 -18.22 18.30 14.18
C PRO A 296 -18.98 17.87 15.44
N GLU A 297 -19.06 16.56 15.71
CA GLU A 297 -19.74 15.98 16.87
C GLU A 297 -18.77 15.70 18.03
N ASN A 298 -17.51 15.32 17.77
CA ASN A 298 -16.57 14.92 18.84
C ASN A 298 -15.33 15.82 19.01
N GLY A 299 -15.12 16.82 18.15
CA GLY A 299 -14.02 17.78 18.29
C GLY A 299 -12.61 17.18 18.21
N PHE A 300 -12.47 15.96 17.68
CA PHE A 300 -11.18 15.36 17.41
C PHE A 300 -10.54 16.03 16.19
N ILE A 301 -9.30 16.46 16.38
CA ILE A 301 -8.40 16.85 15.31
C ILE A 301 -7.45 15.66 15.20
N PHE A 302 -7.47 14.92 14.09
CA PHE A 302 -6.40 13.98 13.84
C PHE A 302 -5.17 14.83 13.48
N GLN A 303 -4.16 14.75 14.34
CA GLN A 303 -2.85 15.26 14.01
C GLN A 303 -2.21 14.18 13.13
N GLY A 304 -1.67 14.56 11.97
CA GLY A 304 -0.90 13.63 11.12
C GLY A 304 0.21 12.96 11.94
N GLY A 305 0.71 11.82 11.46
CA GLY A 305 1.76 11.12 12.17
C GLY A 305 3.15 11.70 11.92
N ILE A 306 4.15 10.86 12.17
CA ILE A 306 5.56 11.14 11.89
C ILE A 306 5.97 10.20 10.77
N ASP A 307 6.12 10.78 9.59
CA ASP A 307 6.22 10.02 8.35
C ASP A 307 7.67 9.90 7.88
N THR A 308 7.98 8.79 7.22
CA THR A 308 9.36 8.44 6.85
C THR A 308 9.49 8.06 5.40
N VAL A 309 10.36 8.77 4.69
CA VAL A 309 10.81 8.37 3.35
C VAL A 309 12.12 7.60 3.47
N GLN A 310 12.14 6.38 2.90
CA GLN A 310 13.35 5.60 2.66
C GLN A 310 13.67 5.69 1.16
N SER A 311 14.69 6.47 0.80
CA SER A 311 15.00 6.76 -0.60
C SER A 311 16.30 6.13 -1.06
N SER A 312 16.26 5.39 -2.18
CA SER A 312 17.45 4.91 -2.86
C SER A 312 17.99 5.87 -3.95
N VAL A 313 17.31 7.01 -4.13
CA VAL A 313 17.68 8.13 -5.02
C VAL A 313 17.81 9.45 -4.26
N ASN A 314 18.20 10.52 -4.95
CA ASN A 314 18.15 11.86 -4.37
C ASN A 314 16.70 12.22 -4.06
N PHE A 315 16.42 12.79 -2.89
CA PHE A 315 15.05 13.10 -2.50
C PHE A 315 14.93 14.43 -1.76
N THR A 316 13.82 15.11 -2.01
CA THR A 316 13.40 16.32 -1.29
C THR A 316 12.06 16.02 -0.63
N LEU A 317 12.00 16.14 0.70
CA LEU A 317 10.77 15.90 1.45
C LEU A 317 9.67 16.87 0.98
N GLY A 318 8.51 16.30 0.67
CA GLY A 318 7.28 17.06 0.49
C GLY A 318 6.83 17.69 1.80
N ASN A 319 5.79 18.52 1.76
CA ASN A 319 5.18 19.04 3.00
C ASN A 319 4.69 17.89 3.88
N LEU A 320 4.65 18.11 5.19
CA LEU A 320 4.06 17.18 6.17
C LEU A 320 4.82 15.87 6.37
N VAL A 321 6.03 15.74 5.82
CA VAL A 321 6.90 14.58 6.07
C VAL A 321 8.08 15.00 6.94
N GLU A 322 8.35 14.26 8.01
CA GLU A 322 9.39 14.59 8.98
C GLU A 322 10.73 13.91 8.69
N ASN A 323 10.74 12.65 8.27
CA ASN A 323 11.96 11.86 8.24
C ASN A 323 12.37 11.46 6.82
N LEU A 324 13.68 11.54 6.55
CA LEU A 324 14.31 11.01 5.34
C LEU A 324 15.48 10.11 5.72
N THR A 325 15.53 8.90 5.17
CA THR A 325 16.69 8.01 5.24
C THR A 325 17.14 7.65 3.83
N LEU A 326 18.41 7.93 3.51
CA LEU A 326 19.01 7.54 2.23
C LEU A 326 19.55 6.12 2.32
N THR A 327 19.01 5.20 1.50
CA THR A 327 19.32 3.77 1.54
C THR A 327 20.14 3.28 0.34
N GLY A 328 20.21 4.07 -0.73
CA GLY A 328 20.88 3.67 -1.98
C GLY A 328 22.40 3.63 -1.90
N GLY A 329 23.03 2.96 -2.87
CA GLY A 329 24.49 2.76 -2.90
C GLY A 329 25.32 3.93 -3.46
N ALA A 330 24.68 4.98 -3.99
CA ALA A 330 25.33 6.14 -4.58
C ALA A 330 25.60 7.27 -3.56
N ALA A 331 26.33 8.30 -3.99
CA ALA A 331 26.43 9.58 -3.29
C ALA A 331 25.12 10.36 -3.48
N LEU A 332 24.16 10.13 -2.57
CA LEU A 332 22.82 10.69 -2.66
C LEU A 332 22.69 12.01 -1.89
N ASN A 333 21.72 12.82 -2.26
CA ASN A 333 21.41 14.08 -1.59
C ASN A 333 20.01 14.02 -0.99
N GLY A 334 19.88 14.61 0.20
CA GLY A 334 18.62 14.74 0.93
C GLY A 334 18.32 16.19 1.22
N THR A 335 17.07 16.60 1.03
CA THR A 335 16.61 17.95 1.37
C THR A 335 15.33 17.86 2.19
N GLY A 336 15.28 18.55 3.32
CA GLY A 336 14.10 18.69 4.18
C GLY A 336 13.10 19.71 3.65
N ASN A 337 12.19 20.11 4.53
CA ASN A 337 11.12 21.06 4.28
C ASN A 337 11.09 22.11 5.41
N SER A 338 9.93 22.70 5.73
CA SER A 338 9.82 23.72 6.79
C SER A 338 9.51 23.16 8.19
N LEU A 339 9.50 21.84 8.35
CA LEU A 339 9.25 21.13 9.61
C LEU A 339 10.57 20.81 10.30
N ASN A 340 10.50 20.26 11.51
CA ASN A 340 11.70 19.71 12.15
C ASN A 340 12.00 18.36 11.51
N ASN A 341 12.97 18.30 10.60
CA ASN A 341 13.28 17.09 9.86
C ASN A 341 14.38 16.25 10.53
N THR A 342 14.25 14.93 10.45
CA THR A 342 15.39 14.02 10.70
C THR A 342 15.87 13.45 9.38
N ILE A 343 17.07 13.83 8.94
CA ILE A 343 17.66 13.39 7.67
C ILE A 343 18.89 12.55 7.95
N THR A 344 18.83 11.28 7.58
CA THR A 344 19.95 10.33 7.69
C THR A 344 20.52 10.04 6.31
N GLY A 345 21.80 10.37 6.12
CA GLY A 345 22.61 10.02 4.95
C GLY A 345 22.95 8.53 4.89
N ASN A 346 23.68 8.15 3.85
CA ASN A 346 24.20 6.79 3.66
C ASN A 346 25.72 6.74 3.94
N GLY A 347 26.39 5.65 3.56
CA GLY A 347 27.84 5.50 3.77
C GLY A 347 28.72 6.20 2.73
N ASN A 348 28.17 7.10 1.91
CA ASN A 348 28.87 7.83 0.85
C ASN A 348 28.79 9.34 1.10
N ALA A 349 29.55 10.13 0.33
CA ALA A 349 29.49 11.59 0.41
C ALA A 349 28.12 12.14 0.00
N ASN A 350 27.35 12.61 0.98
CA ASN A 350 26.01 13.18 0.80
C ASN A 350 26.02 14.71 0.85
N VAL A 351 25.04 15.34 0.20
CA VAL A 351 24.62 16.71 0.52
C VAL A 351 23.29 16.66 1.26
N LEU A 352 23.28 17.13 2.51
CA LEU A 352 22.09 17.14 3.36
C LEU A 352 21.72 18.59 3.70
N GLU A 353 20.48 18.98 3.40
CA GLU A 353 19.96 20.33 3.67
C GLU A 353 18.68 20.24 4.51
N GLY A 354 18.66 20.80 5.72
CA GLY A 354 17.50 20.80 6.62
C GLY A 354 16.40 21.78 6.18
N GLN A 355 16.81 22.98 5.77
CA GLN A 355 15.97 24.12 5.37
C GLN A 355 15.49 24.95 6.56
N ALA A 356 14.25 24.79 7.01
CA ALA A 356 13.72 25.56 8.13
C ALA A 356 13.06 24.62 9.13
N GLY A 357 13.18 24.89 10.41
CA GLY A 357 12.83 23.91 11.44
C GLY A 357 14.05 23.63 12.31
N ASN A 358 13.86 22.89 13.40
CA ASN A 358 14.98 22.40 14.20
C ASN A 358 15.35 21.01 13.66
N ASP A 359 16.31 20.95 12.76
CA ASP A 359 16.61 19.75 11.99
C ASP A 359 17.67 18.88 12.67
N SER A 360 17.61 17.57 12.45
CA SER A 360 18.64 16.62 12.83
C SER A 360 19.23 15.99 11.58
N LEU A 361 20.44 16.40 11.21
CA LEU A 361 21.17 15.88 10.05
C LEU A 361 22.24 14.90 10.52
N LEU A 362 22.19 13.66 10.01
CA LEU A 362 23.14 12.59 10.32
C LEU A 362 23.84 12.12 9.04
N GLY A 363 25.11 12.50 8.84
CA GLY A 363 25.89 12.16 7.64
C GLY A 363 26.31 10.69 7.55
N GLN A 364 26.44 10.03 8.70
CA GLN A 364 26.91 8.64 8.85
C GLN A 364 28.36 8.43 8.43
N GLY A 365 28.64 8.26 7.15
CA GLY A 365 30.00 8.06 6.67
C GLY A 365 30.13 8.62 5.27
N GLY A 366 31.26 9.21 4.93
CA GLY A 366 31.35 9.89 3.65
C GLY A 366 32.28 11.08 3.76
N ALA A 367 32.11 12.06 2.89
CA ALA A 367 32.69 13.38 3.10
C ALA A 367 31.57 14.35 2.80
N ASP A 368 30.77 14.61 3.83
CA ASP A 368 29.43 15.13 3.67
C ASP A 368 29.41 16.65 3.65
N VAL A 369 28.41 17.23 2.99
CA VAL A 369 28.11 18.66 3.05
C VAL A 369 26.76 18.83 3.71
N MET A 370 26.73 19.37 4.91
CA MET A 370 25.54 19.48 5.74
C MET A 370 25.20 20.95 5.99
N ARG A 371 23.93 21.30 5.80
CA ARG A 371 23.40 22.65 6.00
C ARG A 371 22.12 22.55 6.84
N GLY A 372 22.15 23.03 8.08
CA GLY A 372 20.97 23.09 8.95
C GLY A 372 19.93 24.02 8.35
N GLY A 373 20.22 25.32 8.37
CA GLY A 373 19.41 26.34 7.72
C GLY A 373 18.86 27.33 8.72
N VAL A 374 17.54 27.40 8.90
CA VAL A 374 16.88 28.27 9.89
C VAL A 374 16.28 27.43 11.00
N GLY A 375 16.75 27.63 12.22
CA GLY A 375 16.28 26.93 13.40
C GLY A 375 17.47 26.44 14.21
N ASN A 376 17.21 25.67 15.26
CA ASN A 376 18.26 25.13 16.13
C ASN A 376 18.59 23.73 15.65
N ASP A 377 19.64 23.60 14.85
CA ASP A 377 19.92 22.36 14.12
C ASP A 377 20.96 21.49 14.82
N LEU A 378 20.84 20.17 14.69
CA LEU A 378 21.82 19.18 15.10
C LEU A 378 22.51 18.62 13.85
N LEU A 379 23.83 18.79 13.77
CA LEU A 379 24.66 18.28 12.69
C LEU A 379 25.66 17.25 13.25
N LEU A 380 25.46 15.99 12.88
CA LEU A 380 26.37 14.88 13.16
C LEU A 380 26.97 14.39 11.84
N GLY A 381 28.18 14.84 11.50
CA GLY A 381 28.88 14.43 10.27
C GLY A 381 29.17 12.93 10.24
N GLY A 382 29.61 12.39 11.37
CA GLY A 382 29.95 10.98 11.48
C GLY A 382 31.38 10.72 10.98
N LYS A 383 31.55 9.74 10.10
CA LYS A 383 32.86 9.37 9.58
C LYS A 383 33.20 10.13 8.31
N GLY A 384 34.47 10.51 8.21
CA GLY A 384 35.10 11.12 7.07
C GLY A 384 35.11 12.63 7.19
N LYS A 385 35.39 13.34 6.10
CA LYS A 385 35.74 14.75 6.16
C LYS A 385 34.55 15.61 5.79
N ASP A 386 33.89 16.13 6.81
CA ASP A 386 32.60 16.78 6.60
C ASP A 386 32.71 18.30 6.57
N VAL A 387 31.74 18.92 5.92
CA VAL A 387 31.58 20.37 5.82
C VAL A 387 30.23 20.74 6.42
N LEU A 388 30.26 21.32 7.60
CA LEU A 388 29.09 21.59 8.42
C LEU A 388 28.80 23.10 8.40
N THR A 389 27.55 23.46 8.11
CA THR A 389 27.04 24.84 8.15
C THR A 389 25.76 24.83 8.97
N GLY A 390 25.77 25.47 10.13
CA GLY A 390 24.60 25.50 11.02
C GLY A 390 23.50 26.39 10.45
N GLY A 391 23.86 27.62 10.10
CA GLY A 391 22.93 28.61 9.59
C GLY A 391 22.50 29.61 10.67
N SER A 392 21.20 29.86 10.77
CA SER A 392 20.63 30.81 11.72
C SER A 392 19.89 30.08 12.82
N GLY A 393 20.36 30.23 14.06
CA GLY A 393 19.75 29.66 15.25
C GLY A 393 20.84 29.17 16.18
N ALA A 394 20.49 28.42 17.21
CA ALA A 394 21.45 27.85 18.15
C ALA A 394 21.78 26.41 17.74
N ASP A 395 22.87 26.25 17.00
CA ASP A 395 23.18 24.98 16.35
C ASP A 395 24.13 24.11 17.18
N MET A 396 24.02 22.80 16.99
CA MET A 396 24.82 21.77 17.65
C MET A 396 25.64 21.00 16.61
N PHE A 397 26.97 21.18 16.65
CA PHE A 397 27.91 20.40 15.86
C PHE A 397 28.42 19.23 16.71
N VAL A 398 27.89 18.03 16.45
CA VAL A 398 28.12 16.84 17.26
C VAL A 398 29.24 15.99 16.68
N PHE A 399 30.25 15.76 17.51
CA PHE A 399 31.37 14.88 17.20
C PHE A 399 31.19 13.54 17.92
N ASP A 400 30.52 12.62 17.23
CA ASP A 400 30.38 11.22 17.62
C ASP A 400 30.49 10.31 16.40
N ILE A 401 31.38 9.31 16.48
CA ILE A 401 31.57 8.26 15.47
C ILE A 401 31.16 6.86 15.98
N GLY A 402 30.45 6.80 17.12
CA GLY A 402 29.93 5.59 17.74
C GLY A 402 31.00 4.60 18.22
N SER A 403 32.26 5.06 18.29
CA SER A 403 33.43 4.24 18.61
C SER A 403 34.54 5.12 19.16
N SER A 404 35.56 4.52 19.78
CA SER A 404 36.68 5.28 20.32
C SER A 404 37.38 6.11 19.24
N TYR A 405 37.87 7.29 19.64
CA TYR A 405 38.48 8.26 18.75
C TYR A 405 39.49 7.62 17.78
N ASN A 406 39.20 7.79 16.49
CA ASN A 406 40.09 7.44 15.40
C ASN A 406 40.18 8.64 14.46
N GLN A 407 41.36 9.26 14.41
CA GLN A 407 41.59 10.45 13.59
C GLN A 407 41.33 10.22 12.09
N ALA A 408 41.59 9.03 11.57
CA ALA A 408 41.31 8.73 10.18
C ALA A 408 39.79 8.61 9.92
N ALA A 409 39.02 8.24 10.95
CA ALA A 409 37.58 8.07 10.87
C ALA A 409 36.83 9.39 11.03
N ILE A 410 37.21 10.29 11.94
CA ILE A 410 36.52 11.60 12.15
C ILE A 410 36.91 12.67 11.11
N GLY A 411 37.73 12.29 10.12
CA GLY A 411 38.12 13.00 8.88
C GLY A 411 38.46 14.49 8.84
N LYS A 412 38.59 15.20 9.96
CA LYS A 412 39.03 16.62 10.03
C LYS A 412 38.01 17.58 9.43
N ASP A 413 36.85 17.62 10.07
CA ASP A 413 35.69 18.38 9.62
C ASP A 413 35.94 19.88 9.59
N VAL A 414 35.09 20.58 8.83
CA VAL A 414 35.11 22.03 8.70
C VAL A 414 33.74 22.58 9.09
N ILE A 415 33.69 23.34 10.17
CA ILE A 415 32.51 24.13 10.56
C ILE A 415 32.66 25.52 9.94
N LYS A 416 31.71 25.93 9.10
CA LYS A 416 31.85 27.12 8.25
C LYS A 416 31.43 28.44 8.90
N ASP A 417 30.46 28.41 9.81
CA ASP A 417 29.72 29.60 10.23
C ASP A 417 29.44 29.66 11.74
N PHE A 418 30.25 28.96 12.54
CA PHE A 418 30.10 28.90 14.00
C PHE A 418 29.91 30.28 14.65
N ALA A 419 28.76 30.48 15.29
CA ALA A 419 28.36 31.67 16.01
C ALA A 419 28.65 31.53 17.51
N ILE A 420 29.57 32.37 18.01
CA ILE A 420 30.01 32.37 19.42
C ILE A 420 28.82 32.66 20.36
N ASP A 421 28.80 31.97 21.51
CA ASP A 421 27.77 32.02 22.56
C ASP A 421 26.37 31.55 22.14
N LEU A 422 26.15 31.33 20.84
CA LEU A 422 24.91 30.82 20.27
C LEU A 422 25.02 29.31 19.98
N ASP A 423 26.02 28.92 19.19
CA ASP A 423 26.23 27.53 18.76
C ASP A 423 27.02 26.72 19.79
N ARG A 424 26.98 25.40 19.65
CA ARG A 424 27.67 24.46 20.52
C ARG A 424 28.45 23.42 19.72
N ILE A 425 29.71 23.24 20.08
CA ILE A 425 30.48 22.03 19.75
C ILE A 425 30.17 20.99 20.82
N VAL A 426 29.63 19.86 20.40
CA VAL A 426 29.21 18.78 21.31
C VAL A 426 30.18 17.63 21.14
N LEU A 427 30.88 17.28 22.21
CA LEU A 427 31.84 16.18 22.23
C LEU A 427 31.26 14.98 22.98
N ASP A 428 31.21 13.84 22.31
CA ASP A 428 30.66 12.61 22.86
C ASP A 428 31.72 11.76 23.58
N ARG A 429 31.38 11.22 24.75
CA ARG A 429 32.32 10.42 25.55
C ARG A 429 32.58 9.04 24.98
N THR A 430 31.70 8.50 24.14
CA THR A 430 31.97 7.26 23.40
C THR A 430 33.17 7.44 22.46
N THR A 431 33.28 8.62 21.86
CA THR A 431 34.38 9.00 20.97
C THR A 431 35.62 9.48 21.74
N PHE A 432 35.47 10.50 22.58
CA PHE A 432 36.62 11.15 23.23
C PHE A 432 37.04 10.52 24.56
N GLY A 433 36.35 9.48 25.01
CA GLY A 433 36.58 8.87 26.32
C GLY A 433 36.06 9.74 27.47
N ASN A 434 36.53 9.47 28.69
CA ASN A 434 36.05 10.16 29.88
C ASN A 434 36.60 11.60 30.00
N ILE A 435 36.07 12.52 29.18
CA ILE A 435 36.40 13.95 29.18
C ILE A 435 35.41 14.78 30.01
N SER A 436 35.88 15.94 30.44
CA SER A 436 35.14 16.95 31.20
C SER A 436 35.39 18.36 30.67
N LYS A 437 34.54 19.34 31.03
CA LYS A 437 34.74 20.73 30.58
C LYS A 437 36.07 21.32 31.05
N SER A 438 36.62 20.84 32.16
CA SER A 438 37.96 21.25 32.63
C SER A 438 39.10 20.76 31.74
N ASP A 439 38.86 19.82 30.84
CA ASP A 439 39.85 19.30 29.88
C ASP A 439 39.92 20.11 28.58
N PHE A 440 39.11 21.17 28.46
CA PHE A 440 39.17 22.12 27.36
C PHE A 440 40.15 23.26 27.67
N ALA A 441 40.94 23.66 26.67
CA ALA A 441 41.70 24.91 26.71
C ALA A 441 41.75 25.61 25.36
N ILE A 442 41.94 26.92 25.44
CA ILE A 442 42.16 27.81 24.30
C ILE A 442 43.62 28.25 24.34
N VAL A 443 44.28 28.23 23.20
CA VAL A 443 45.68 28.64 23.06
C VAL A 443 45.87 29.55 21.85
N ALA A 444 46.96 30.31 21.85
CA ALA A 444 47.25 31.25 20.79
C ALA A 444 47.61 30.53 19.47
N ASP A 445 48.53 29.57 19.49
CA ASP A 445 48.98 28.85 18.29
C ASP A 445 48.96 27.31 18.45
N ASN A 446 49.13 26.58 17.35
CA ASN A 446 49.14 25.13 17.32
C ASN A 446 50.31 24.51 18.12
N ILE A 447 51.42 25.24 18.29
CA ILE A 447 52.58 24.82 19.09
C ILE A 447 52.18 24.72 20.57
N ASP A 448 51.44 25.72 21.06
CA ASP A 448 51.00 25.76 22.46
C ASP A 448 50.07 24.59 22.77
N ALA A 449 49.22 24.23 21.80
CA ALA A 449 48.29 23.13 21.93
C ALA A 449 49.00 21.77 22.14
N ALA A 450 50.17 21.57 21.54
CA ALA A 450 51.01 20.39 21.78
C ALA A 450 51.59 20.32 23.20
N THR A 451 51.57 21.42 23.96
CA THR A 451 52.16 21.54 25.31
C THR A 451 51.15 21.76 26.44
N SER A 452 49.84 21.85 26.13
CA SER A 452 48.83 22.41 27.04
C SER A 452 48.35 21.48 28.18
N SER A 453 48.74 20.20 28.22
CA SER A 453 48.27 19.14 29.16
C SER A 453 46.76 18.84 29.15
N LYS A 454 45.97 19.61 28.39
CA LYS A 454 44.52 19.47 28.24
C LYS A 454 44.21 18.45 27.15
N LEU A 455 43.08 17.77 27.28
CA LEU A 455 42.69 16.73 26.33
C LEU A 455 42.10 17.34 25.06
N ILE A 456 41.34 18.43 25.17
CA ILE A 456 40.79 19.15 24.03
C ILE A 456 41.40 20.55 23.98
N VAL A 457 41.95 20.93 22.83
CA VAL A 457 42.58 22.24 22.66
C VAL A 457 42.11 22.93 21.39
N TYR A 458 41.73 24.19 21.52
CA TYR A 458 41.42 25.09 20.40
C TYR A 458 42.56 26.08 20.15
N SER A 459 43.01 26.22 18.90
CA SER A 459 44.03 27.21 18.49
C SER A 459 43.39 28.42 17.81
N GLU A 460 43.50 29.59 18.42
CA GLU A 460 42.94 30.84 17.89
C GLU A 460 43.66 31.32 16.62
N ALA A 461 44.94 30.98 16.42
CA ALA A 461 45.66 31.32 15.19
C ALA A 461 45.19 30.51 13.97
N THR A 462 44.63 29.31 14.17
CA THR A 462 44.34 28.38 13.07
C THR A 462 42.89 27.94 12.99
N GLY A 463 42.09 28.20 14.02
CA GLY A 463 40.72 27.72 14.14
C GLY A 463 40.59 26.22 14.38
N LYS A 464 41.68 25.51 14.68
CA LYS A 464 41.67 24.04 14.77
C LYS A 464 41.40 23.55 16.18
N LEU A 465 40.60 22.48 16.27
CA LEU A 465 40.36 21.69 17.48
C LEU A 465 41.19 20.42 17.46
N PHE A 466 41.92 20.18 18.53
CA PHE A 466 42.81 19.05 18.71
C PHE A 466 42.38 18.18 19.87
N PHE A 467 42.59 16.86 19.75
CA PHE A 467 42.36 15.90 20.82
C PHE A 467 43.65 15.16 21.18
N ASN A 468 44.18 15.41 22.38
CA ASN A 468 45.36 14.73 22.91
C ASN A 468 44.95 13.57 23.81
N GLN A 469 44.77 12.38 23.23
CA GLN A 469 44.33 11.17 23.93
C GLN A 469 45.21 10.74 25.12
N ASN A 470 46.46 11.24 25.21
CA ASN A 470 47.43 10.82 26.23
C ASN A 470 47.76 11.91 27.27
N GLY A 471 47.22 13.13 27.15
CA GLY A 471 47.62 14.27 28.00
C GLY A 471 49.14 14.52 28.03
N SER A 472 49.86 14.02 27.01
CA SER A 472 51.32 13.91 27.02
C SER A 472 51.95 15.25 26.61
N SER A 473 53.05 15.61 27.28
CA SER A 473 53.91 16.76 26.94
C SER A 473 54.75 16.54 25.67
N ALA A 474 54.67 15.36 25.04
CA ALA A 474 55.39 15.01 23.82
C ALA A 474 54.61 15.35 22.52
N GLY A 475 53.57 16.19 22.62
CA GLY A 475 52.69 16.55 21.51
C GLY A 475 51.49 15.62 21.33
N PHE A 476 50.83 15.76 20.18
CA PHE A 476 49.53 15.17 19.84
C PHE A 476 49.50 13.64 19.68
N GLY A 477 50.64 12.96 19.51
CA GLY A 477 50.65 11.50 19.29
C GLY A 477 49.75 11.06 18.12
N GLN A 478 49.00 9.96 18.29
CA GLN A 478 47.94 9.51 17.36
C GLN A 478 46.72 10.48 17.29
N GLY A 479 46.66 11.49 18.17
CA GLY A 479 45.56 12.45 18.32
C GLY A 479 45.92 13.85 17.85
N GLY A 480 45.90 14.09 16.53
CA GLY A 480 46.00 15.44 15.96
C GLY A 480 44.68 16.23 16.01
N TYR A 481 44.50 17.16 15.06
CA TYR A 481 43.24 17.91 14.93
C TYR A 481 42.11 17.07 14.33
N PHE A 482 40.89 17.32 14.77
CA PHE A 482 39.68 16.64 14.31
C PHE A 482 38.65 17.57 13.69
N ALA A 483 38.75 18.88 13.93
CA ALA A 483 37.87 19.87 13.31
C ALA A 483 38.58 21.20 13.10
N THR A 484 38.07 21.99 12.15
CA THR A 484 38.47 23.37 11.89
C THR A 484 37.24 24.25 11.89
N LEU A 485 37.22 25.29 12.72
CA LEU A 485 36.24 26.36 12.68
C LEU A 485 36.77 27.45 11.75
N GLN A 486 36.06 27.67 10.65
CA GLN A 486 36.42 28.67 9.66
C GLN A 486 36.40 30.08 10.28
N GLY A 487 37.41 30.89 9.94
CA GLY A 487 37.54 32.25 10.47
C GLY A 487 38.18 32.35 11.87
N ALA A 488 38.42 31.20 12.53
CA ALA A 488 39.03 31.11 13.85
C ALA A 488 38.33 31.98 14.92
N PRO A 489 37.05 31.73 15.23
CA PRO A 489 36.29 32.51 16.23
C PRO A 489 36.90 32.42 17.64
N SER A 490 36.78 33.50 18.41
CA SER A 490 37.21 33.54 19.82
C SER A 490 36.24 32.79 20.73
N LEU A 491 36.42 31.47 20.84
CA LEU A 491 35.57 30.59 21.64
C LEU A 491 35.62 30.91 23.14
N THR A 492 34.57 30.50 23.85
CA THR A 492 34.51 30.40 25.30
C THR A 492 34.26 28.96 25.74
N ALA A 493 34.42 28.66 27.04
CA ALA A 493 34.06 27.35 27.57
C ALA A 493 32.55 27.04 27.51
N ASN A 494 31.71 28.04 27.23
CA ASN A 494 30.27 27.84 27.07
C ASN A 494 29.91 27.27 25.69
N ASP A 495 30.76 27.51 24.69
CA ASP A 495 30.60 26.99 23.32
C ASP A 495 30.85 25.48 23.24
N ILE A 496 31.38 24.87 24.31
CA ILE A 496 31.67 23.44 24.38
C ILE A 496 30.66 22.75 25.30
N ALA A 497 30.00 21.72 24.75
CA ALA A 497 29.18 20.76 25.47
C ALA A 497 29.83 19.38 25.47
N ILE A 498 29.58 18.59 26.52
CA ILE A 498 30.04 17.21 26.62
C ILE A 498 28.84 16.36 27.01
N GLN A 499 28.53 15.37 26.18
CA GLN A 499 27.39 14.47 26.40
C GLN A 499 27.86 13.05 26.77
N ALA A 500 26.90 12.20 27.16
CA ALA A 500 27.16 10.94 27.87
C ALA A 500 27.48 9.80 26.92
#